data_AF-A0A3B9RBK9-F1
#
_entry.id   AF-A0A3B9RBK9-F1
#
_cell.length_a   1.000
_cell.length_b   1.000
_cell.length_c   1.000
_cell.angle_alpha   90.00
_cell.angle_beta   90.00
_cell.angle_gamma   90.00
#
_symmetry.space_group_name_H-M   'P 1'
#
loop_
_entity.id
_entity.type
_entity.pdbx_description
1 polymer ?
#
loop_
_entity_poly.entity_id
_entity_poly.type
_entity_poly.pdbx_seq_one_letter_code
_entity_poly.pdbx_strand_id
1 'polypeptide(L)' 'QNVKVILVNIFGGIMKCDIIAEGVVDAAKELSIKVPLVVRLEGTNVELGKGILNKSGLA' A
#
# COMPACT_ATOMS: atom_id res chain seq x y z
N GLN A 1 -21.39 -8.59 4.08
CA GLN A 1 -20.04 -7.99 3.93
C GLN A 1 -19.34 -8.02 5.28
N ASN A 2 -18.36 -8.93 5.43
CA ASN A 2 -17.72 -9.21 6.72
C ASN A 2 -16.41 -8.45 6.92
N VAL A 3 -15.72 -8.09 5.84
CA VAL A 3 -14.46 -7.35 5.88
C VAL A 3 -14.74 -5.90 6.30
N LYS A 4 -14.02 -5.43 7.32
CA LYS A 4 -14.13 -4.07 7.87
C LYS A 4 -12.89 -3.23 7.60
N VAL A 5 -11.73 -3.86 7.49
CA VAL A 5 -10.41 -3.22 7.30
C VAL A 5 -9.53 -4.20 6.53
N ILE A 6 -8.60 -3.68 5.73
CA ILE A 6 -7.57 -4.46 5.04
C ILE A 6 -6.21 -4.08 5.61
N LEU A 7 -5.43 -5.06 6.05
CA LEU A 7 -4.02 -4.89 6.41
C LEU A 7 -3.15 -5.54 5.34
N VAL A 8 -2.34 -4.74 4.66
CA VAL A 8 -1.32 -5.21 3.71
C VAL A 8 0.03 -5.15 4.41
N ASN A 9 0.63 -6.30 4.70
CA ASN A 9 1.96 -6.39 5.29
C ASN A 9 2.93 -7.02 4.29
N ILE A 10 3.87 -6.23 3.78
CA ILE A 10 4.82 -6.68 2.74
C ILE A 10 6.25 -6.42 3.22
N PHE A 11 7.07 -7.46 3.11
CA PHE A 11 8.52 -7.37 3.13
C PHE A 11 9.01 -7.39 1.68
N GLY A 12 9.58 -6.29 1.20
CA GLY A 12 9.95 -6.08 -0.20
C GLY A 12 10.94 -7.11 -0.75
N GLY A 13 11.76 -7.73 0.11
CA GLY A 13 12.72 -8.76 -0.31
C GLY A 13 13.63 -8.21 -1.43
N ILE A 14 13.52 -8.79 -2.63
CA ILE A 14 14.24 -8.33 -3.83
C ILE A 14 13.59 -7.13 -4.52
N MET A 15 12.29 -6.92 -4.31
CA MET A 15 11.52 -5.82 -4.88
C MET A 15 11.69 -4.57 -4.02
N LYS A 16 11.64 -3.40 -4.66
CA LYS A 16 11.72 -2.11 -3.95
C LYS A 16 10.33 -1.67 -3.49
N CYS A 17 10.28 -1.07 -2.30
CA CYS A 17 9.01 -0.71 -1.65
C CYS A 17 8.26 0.44 -2.34
N ASP A 18 8.96 1.24 -3.15
CA ASP A 18 8.36 2.27 -4.02
C ASP A 18 7.48 1.63 -5.10
N ILE A 19 7.99 0.64 -5.84
CA ILE A 19 7.23 -0.09 -6.87
C ILE A 19 6.02 -0.79 -6.25
N ILE A 20 6.21 -1.40 -5.07
CA ILE A 20 5.12 -2.06 -4.34
C ILE A 20 4.05 -1.04 -3.93
N ALA A 21 4.46 0.12 -3.41
CA ALA A 21 3.53 1.17 -3.00
C ALA A 21 2.70 1.70 -4.18
N GLU A 22 3.30 1.91 -5.35
CA GLU A 22 2.59 2.32 -6.57
C GLU A 22 1.53 1.28 -6.96
N GLY A 23 1.91 -0.01 -7.01
CA GLY A 23 0.97 -1.08 -7.33
C GLY A 23 -0.20 -1.20 -6.34
N VAL A 24 0.06 -0.98 -5.04
CA VAL A 24 -1.01 -0.94 -4.03
C VAL A 24 -1.95 0.24 -4.26
N VAL A 25 -1.41 1.41 -4.60
CA VAL A 25 -2.21 2.61 -4.86
C VAL A 25 -3.10 2.42 -6.09
N ASP A 26 -2.54 1.89 -7.17
CA ASP A 26 -3.26 1.67 -8.42
C ASP A 26 -4.38 0.64 -8.24
N ALA A 27 -4.08 -0.48 -7.57
CA ALA A 27 -5.09 -1.50 -7.26
C ALA A 27 -6.22 -0.96 -6.36
N ALA A 28 -5.88 -0.13 -5.36
CA ALA A 28 -6.89 0.45 -4.48
C ALA A 28 -7.85 1.39 -5.22
N LYS A 29 -7.34 2.16 -6.19
CA LYS A 29 -8.14 3.05 -7.05
C LYS A 29 -9.00 2.25 -8.03
N GLU A 30 -8.42 1.28 -8.72
CA GLU A 30 -9.12 0.44 -9.71
C GLU A 30 -10.27 -0.34 -9.06
N LEU A 31 -10.01 -0.94 -7.90
CA LEU A 31 -11.00 -1.75 -7.18
C LEU A 31 -11.98 -0.91 -6.34
N SER A 32 -11.79 0.42 -6.28
CA SER A 32 -12.61 1.33 -5.48
C SER A 32 -12.82 0.83 -4.05
N ILE A 33 -11.72 0.50 -3.36
CA ILE A 33 -11.75 -0.04 -2.00
C ILE A 33 -12.42 0.99 -1.07
N LYS A 34 -13.50 0.58 -0.39
CA LYS A 34 -14.30 1.46 0.49
C LYS A 34 -14.02 1.27 1.98
N VAL A 35 -13.24 0.26 2.33
CA VAL A 35 -12.85 -0.03 3.71
C VAL A 35 -11.43 0.48 3.95
N PRO A 36 -11.09 0.91 5.18
CA PRO A 36 -9.75 1.42 5.47
C PRO A 36 -8.65 0.43 5.10
N LEU A 37 -7.58 0.95 4.52
CA LEU A 37 -6.42 0.19 4.08
C LEU A 37 -5.19 0.61 4.88
N VAL A 38 -4.66 -0.32 5.69
CA VAL A 38 -3.42 -0.13 6.45
C VAL A 38 -2.32 -0.89 5.74
N VAL A 39 -1.24 -0.18 5.38
CA VAL A 39 -0.10 -0.79 4.67
C VAL A 39 1.17 -0.68 5.50
N ARG A 40 1.84 -1.81 5.72
CA ARG A 40 3.18 -1.87 6.30
C ARG A 40 4.16 -2.40 5.27
N LEU A 41 5.22 -1.63 5.03
CA LEU A 41 6.30 -1.93 4.10
C LEU A 41 7.63 -2.02 4.85
N GLU A 42 8.47 -2.97 4.44
CA GLU A 42 9.83 -3.17 4.96
C GLU A 42 10.76 -3.61 3.83
N GLY A 43 11.98 -3.08 3.73
CA GLY A 43 12.94 -3.41 2.67
C GLY A 43 13.61 -2.18 2.05
N THR A 44 14.03 -2.30 0.79
CA THR A 44 14.68 -1.21 0.05
C THR A 44 13.67 -0.12 -0.32
N ASN A 45 14.06 1.16 -0.21
CA ASN A 45 13.23 2.33 -0.54
C ASN A 45 11.93 2.45 0.28
N VAL A 46 11.89 1.94 1.51
CA VAL A 46 10.70 2.02 2.39
C VAL A 46 10.21 3.45 2.59
N GLU A 47 11.10 4.40 2.84
CA GLU A 47 10.71 5.79 3.07
C GLU A 47 10.06 6.41 1.82
N LEU A 48 10.54 6.05 0.63
CA LEU A 48 9.92 6.48 -0.62
C LEU A 48 8.54 5.83 -0.81
N GLY A 49 8.42 4.51 -0.56
CA GLY A 49 7.14 3.80 -0.62
C GLY A 49 6.10 4.36 0.35
N LYS A 50 6.49 4.67 1.59
CA LYS A 50 5.62 5.37 2.56
C LYS A 50 5.21 6.74 2.03
N GLY A 51 6.12 7.48 1.42
CA GLY A 51 5.84 8.77 0.80
C GLY A 51 4.79 8.69 -0.32
N ILE A 52 4.85 7.63 -1.15
CA ILE A 52 3.87 7.37 -2.21
C ILE A 52 2.49 7.08 -1.61
N LEU A 53 2.42 6.19 -0.61
CA LEU A 53 1.18 5.87 0.09
C LEU A 53 0.55 7.11 0.72
N ASN A 54 1.32 7.92 1.44
CA ASN A 54 0.81 9.14 2.11
C ASN A 54 0.29 10.20 1.13
N LYS A 55 0.83 10.26 -0.08
CA LYS A 55 0.40 11.21 -1.12
C LYS A 55 -0.78 10.69 -1.94
N SER A 56 -1.13 9.41 -1.82
CA SER A 56 -2.12 8.76 -2.68
C SER A 56 -3.57 9.15 -2.40
N GLY A 57 -3.83 9.78 -1.24
CA GLY A 57 -5.19 10.12 -0.81
C GLY A 57 -6.04 8.91 -0.41
N LEU A 58 -5.44 7.73 -0.29
CA LEU A 58 -6.07 6.53 0.25
C LEU A 58 -6.12 6.67 1.79
N ALA A 59 -7.33 6.67 2.33
CA ALA A 59 -7.62 6.70 3.76
C ALA A 59 -8.24 5.37 4.21
#